data_AF-A0A2V9U2P7-F1
#
_entry.id   AF-A0A2V9U2P7-F1
#
_cell.length_a   1.000
_cell.length_b   1.000
_cell.length_c   1.000
_cell.angle_alpha   90.00
_cell.angle_beta   90.00
_cell.angle_gamma   90.00
#
_symmetry.space_group_name_H-M   'P 1'
#
loop_
_entity.id
_entity.type
_entity.pdbx_description
1 polymer ?
#
loop_
_entity_poly.entity_id
_entity_poly.type
_entity_poly.pdbx_seq_one_letter_code
_entity_poly.pdbx_strand_id
1 'polypeptide(L)' 'MRCFWEQTGVLGPIYRLLGQGLDDGDIAKKLSLTEVNVQSCIAWILHFLNLENREELVAYASSAP' A
#
# COMPACT_ATOMS: atom_id res chain seq x y z
N MET A 1 -7.03 5.42 -17.37
CA MET A 1 -7.67 4.19 -16.85
C MET A 1 -7.51 4.22 -15.34
N ARG A 2 -8.60 4.27 -14.57
CA ARG A 2 -8.48 4.09 -13.11
C ARG A 2 -8.06 2.65 -12.88
N CYS A 3 -6.90 2.42 -12.26
CA CYS A 3 -6.39 1.08 -12.05
C CYS A 3 -7.41 0.25 -11.25
N PHE A 4 -7.40 -1.08 -11.41
CA PHE A 4 -8.34 -1.97 -10.71
C PHE A 4 -8.42 -1.66 -9.20
N TRP A 5 -7.29 -1.33 -8.59
CA TRP A 5 -7.18 -1.01 -7.17
C TRP A 5 -7.71 0.38 -6.76
N GLU A 6 -7.68 1.36 -7.66
CA GLU A 6 -8.36 2.65 -7.44
C GLU A 6 -9.88 2.48 -7.39
N GLN A 7 -10.42 1.52 -8.15
CA GLN A 7 -11.86 1.24 -8.16
C GLN A 7 -12.32 0.49 -6.91
N THR A 8 -11.47 -0.36 -6.33
CA THR A 8 -11.77 -1.08 -5.09
C THR A 8 -11.59 -0.22 -3.83
N GLY A 9 -10.91 0.93 -3.94
CA GLY A 9 -10.68 1.83 -2.82
C GLY A 9 -9.68 1.31 -1.78
N VAL A 10 -8.97 0.21 -2.05
CA VAL A 10 -8.07 -0.45 -1.09
C VAL A 10 -6.71 0.23 -0.96
N LEU A 11 -6.31 1.05 -1.94
CA LEU A 11 -5.01 1.71 -1.95
C LEU A 11 -4.81 2.67 -0.77
N GLY A 12 -5.84 3.46 -0.43
CA GLY A 12 -5.79 4.39 0.71
C GLY A 12 -5.61 3.68 2.07
N PRO A 13 -6.42 2.66 2.38
CA PRO A 13 -6.21 1.81 3.56
C PRO A 13 -4.82 1.15 3.60
N ILE A 14 -4.32 0.59 2.49
CA ILE A 14 -2.98 -0.01 2.43
C ILE A 14 -1.91 1.05 2.74
N TYR A 15 -1.97 2.19 2.07
CA TYR A 15 -1.06 3.31 2.29
C TYR A 15 -1.03 3.76 3.76
N ARG A 16 -2.19 3.93 4.38
CA ARG A 16 -2.29 4.30 5.80
C ARG A 16 -1.68 3.26 6.73
N LEU A 17 -1.94 1.97 6.49
CA LEU A 17 -1.41 0.90 7.32
C LEU A 17 0.11 0.74 7.19
N LEU A 18 0.67 1.00 6.00
CA LEU A 18 2.13 1.09 5.81
C LEU A 18 2.73 2.22 6.65
N GLY A 19 2.10 3.39 6.67
CA GLY A 19 2.54 4.52 7.51
C GLY A 19 2.46 4.24 9.02
N GLN A 20 1.69 3.23 9.43
CA GLN A 20 1.63 2.71 10.81
C GLN A 20 2.68 1.62 11.09
N GLY A 21 3.47 1.23 10.09
CA GLY A 21 4.53 0.24 10.22
C GLY A 21 4.08 -1.22 10.11
N LEU A 22 2.86 -1.50 9.62
CA LEU A 22 2.40 -2.88 9.44
C LEU A 22 3.16 -3.56 8.30
N ASP A 23 3.41 -4.86 8.44
CA ASP A 23 3.91 -5.71 7.35
C ASP A 23 2.80 -6.13 6.38
N ASP A 24 3.20 -6.69 5.24
CA ASP A 24 2.27 -7.03 4.16
C ASP A 24 1.27 -8.13 4.58
N GLY A 25 1.69 -9.05 5.45
CA GLY A 25 0.85 -10.13 5.97
C GLY A 25 -0.20 -9.63 6.96
N ASP A 26 0.16 -8.69 7.82
CA ASP A 26 -0.77 -8.06 8.76
C ASP A 26 -1.75 -7.14 8.04
N ILE A 27 -1.31 -6.41 7.01
CA ILE A 27 -2.20 -5.64 6.12
C ILE A 27 -3.18 -6.58 5.42
N ALA A 28 -2.69 -7.70 4.89
CA ALA A 28 -3.51 -8.69 4.20
C ALA A 28 -4.62 -9.22 5.12
N LYS A 29 -4.27 -9.62 6.35
CA LYS A 29 -5.26 -10.05 7.36
C LYS A 29 -6.26 -8.95 7.69
N LYS A 30 -5.79 -7.71 7.93
CA LYS A 30 -6.64 -6.60 8.37
C LYS A 30 -7.62 -6.14 7.29
N LEU A 31 -7.24 -6.26 6.02
CA LEU A 31 -8.07 -5.88 4.88
C LEU A 31 -8.78 -7.07 4.22
N SER A 32 -8.64 -8.28 4.77
CA SER A 32 -9.17 -9.52 4.16
C SER A 32 -8.72 -9.70 2.69
N LEU A 33 -7.46 -9.39 2.43
CA LEU A 33 -6.78 -9.57 1.14
C LEU A 33 -5.78 -10.71 1.22
N THR A 34 -5.31 -11.19 0.07
CA THR A 34 -4.11 -12.03 0.01
C THR A 34 -2.87 -11.16 0.09
N GLU A 35 -1.78 -11.69 0.63
CA GLU A 35 -0.49 -10.98 0.68
C GLU A 35 0.00 -10.58 -0.72
N VAL A 36 -0.23 -11.43 -1.74
CA VAL A 36 0.07 -11.13 -3.15
C VAL A 36 -0.72 -9.91 -3.66
N ASN A 37 -1.98 -9.74 -3.25
CA ASN A 37 -2.77 -8.57 -3.61
C ASN A 37 -2.23 -7.30 -2.93
N VAL A 38 -1.78 -7.42 -1.67
CA VAL A 38 -1.13 -6.30 -0.96
C VAL A 38 0.16 -5.90 -1.66
N GLN A 39 1.03 -6.86 -1.98
CA GLN A 39 2.27 -6.62 -2.73
C GLN A 39 2.02 -5.97 -4.08
N SER A 40 0.97 -6.40 -4.80
CA SER A 40 0.58 -5.81 -6.09
C SER A 40 0.11 -4.35 -5.93
N CYS A 41 -0.63 -4.05 -4.86
CA CYS A 41 -1.04 -2.68 -4.54
C CYS A 41 0.16 -1.81 -4.15
N ILE A 42 1.08 -2.34 -3.34
CA ILE A 42 2.32 -1.66 -2.93
C ILE A 42 3.16 -1.32 -4.16
N ALA A 43 3.39 -2.28 -5.06
CA ALA A 43 4.12 -2.05 -6.31
C ALA A 43 3.48 -0.96 -7.16
N TRP A 44 2.14 -0.92 -7.20
CA TRP A 44 1.42 0.14 -7.89
C TRP A 44 1.62 1.51 -7.24
N ILE A 45 1.55 1.60 -5.91
CA ILE A 45 1.76 2.84 -5.16
C ILE A 45 3.20 3.34 -5.32
N LEU A 46 4.20 2.44 -5.25
CA LEU A 46 5.61 2.76 -5.50
C LEU A 46 5.79 3.37 -6.88
N HIS A 47 5.24 2.71 -7.91
CA HIS A 47 5.30 3.20 -9.28
C HIS A 47 4.63 4.58 -9.44
N PHE A 48 3.46 4.77 -8.82
CA PHE A 48 2.71 6.02 -8.89
C PHE A 48 3.42 7.18 -8.19
N LEU A 49 4.05 6.92 -7.04
CA LEU A 49 4.78 7.92 -6.26
C LEU A 49 6.25 8.08 -6.68
N ASN A 50 6.70 7.28 -7.66
CA ASN A 50 8.09 7.22 -8.09
C ASN A 50 9.08 6.96 -6.94
N LEU A 51 8.75 5.97 -6.10
CA LEU A 51 9.57 5.49 -4.99
C LEU A 51 10.19 4.14 -5.34
N GLU A 52 11.39 3.87 -4.84
CA GLU A 52 12.16 2.69 -5.27
C GLU A 52 11.83 1.44 -4.46
N ASN A 53 11.49 1.61 -3.18
CA ASN A 53 11.35 0.50 -2.25
C ASN A 53 10.28 0.76 -1.17
N ARG A 54 9.96 -0.31 -0.45
CA ARG A 54 8.92 -0.31 0.59
C ARG A 54 9.28 0.62 1.75
N GLU A 55 10.56 0.71 2.11
CA GLU A 55 11.05 1.55 3.20
C GLU A 55 10.80 3.04 2.91
N GLU A 56 11.07 3.48 1.68
CA GLU A 56 10.73 4.83 1.21
C GLU A 56 9.22 5.08 1.27
N LEU A 57 8.41 4.10 0.84
CA LEU A 57 6.96 4.22 0.91
C LEU A 57 6.45 4.32 2.35
N VAL A 58 7.01 3.53 3.28
CA VAL A 58 6.66 3.60 4.69
C VAL A 58 7.01 4.99 5.24
N ALA A 59 8.23 5.50 4.99
CA ALA A 59 8.64 6.83 5.44
C ALA A 59 7.75 7.94 4.84
N TYR A 60 7.41 7.83 3.56
CA TYR A 60 6.51 8.76 2.88
C TYR A 60 5.09 8.70 3.49
N ALA A 61 4.56 7.50 3.74
CA ALA A 61 3.24 7.31 4.34
C ALA A 61 3.16 7.75 5.81
N SER A 62 4.24 7.57 6.58
CA SER A 62 4.32 8.01 7.98
C SER A 62 4.46 9.53 8.13
N SER A 63 4.93 10.24 7.09
CA SER A 63 5.06 11.70 7.08
C SER A 63 3.86 12.43 6.46
N ALA A 64 2.91 11.69 5.90
CA ALA A 64 1.68 12.26 5.38
C ALA A 64 0.75 12.69 6.54
N PRO A 65 0.20 13.92 6.49
CA PRO A 65 -0.66 14.48 7.55
C PRO A 65 -2.03 13.79 7.68
#